data_AF-A0A162H0D4-F1
#
_entry.id   AF-A0A162H0D4-F1
#
_cell.length_a   1.000
_cell.length_b   1.000
_cell.length_c   1.000
_cell.angle_alpha   90.00
_cell.angle_beta   90.00
_cell.angle_gamma   90.00
#
_symmetry.space_group_name_H-M   'P 1'
#
loop_
_entity.id
_entity.type
_entity.pdbx_description
1 polymer ?
#
loop_
_entity_poly.entity_id
_entity_poly.type
_entity_poly.pdbx_seq_one_letter_code
_entity_poly.pdbx_strand_id
1 'polypeptide(L)' 'MDQLGVWNLSETSDVVINTSFGLSFPLLLGFEAAAEILLEYDSGAVEGVERMDETYALRLGYYW' A
#
# COMPACT_ATOMS: atom_id res chain seq x y z
N MET A 1 -11.99 -22.78 -6.70
CA MET A 1 -10.91 -21.78 -6.74
C MET A 1 -11.23 -20.88 -7.90
N ASP A 2 -12.03 -19.84 -7.68
CA ASP A 2 -12.55 -18.98 -8.74
C ASP A 2 -12.12 -17.55 -8.43
N GLN A 3 -11.18 -17.04 -9.23
CA GLN A 3 -10.74 -15.65 -9.15
C GLN A 3 -11.18 -14.96 -10.45
N LEU A 4 -12.29 -14.23 -10.36
CA LEU A 4 -12.72 -13.30 -11.41
C LEU A 4 -11.88 -12.03 -11.32
N GLY A 5 -10.66 -12.10 -11.87
CA GLY A 5 -9.84 -10.93 -12.15
C GLY A 5 -10.11 -10.43 -13.57
N VAL A 6 -10.78 -9.28 -13.70
CA VAL A 6 -10.89 -8.60 -15.00
C VAL A 6 -9.52 -8.02 -15.34
N TRP A 7 -8.78 -8.70 -16.22
CA TRP A 7 -7.48 -8.25 -16.71
C TRP A 7 -7.70 -7.43 -17.99
N ASN A 8 -7.63 -6.11 -17.86
CA ASN A 8 -7.72 -5.18 -18.98
C ASN A 8 -6.28 -4.78 -19.39
N LEU A 9 -5.71 -5.52 -20.34
CA LEU A 9 -4.42 -5.22 -20.97
C LEU A 9 -4.64 -4.27 -22.16
N SER A 10 -5.23 -3.11 -21.91
CA SER A 10 -5.32 -2.06 -22.90
C SER A 10 -4.44 -0.90 -22.44
N GLU A 11 -3.42 -0.65 -23.26
CA GLU A 11 -2.57 0.53 -23.31
C GLU A 11 -1.27 0.50 -22.49
N THR A 12 -0.23 0.08 -23.20
CA THR A 12 1.18 0.31 -22.94
C THR A 12 1.48 1.81 -22.86
N SER A 13 1.33 2.42 -21.68
CA SER A 13 1.94 3.70 -21.30
C SER A 13 1.69 3.91 -19.80
N ASP A 14 2.77 3.98 -19.01
CA ASP A 14 2.78 4.31 -17.57
C ASP A 14 1.80 3.52 -16.67
N VAL A 15 2.24 2.40 -16.12
CA VAL A 15 1.49 1.65 -15.10
C VAL A 15 2.02 2.02 -13.71
N VAL A 16 1.21 2.76 -12.96
CA VAL A 16 1.46 3.01 -11.52
C VAL A 16 0.72 1.95 -10.70
N ILE A 17 1.47 1.12 -9.97
CA ILE A 17 0.93 0.09 -9.08
C ILE A 17 1.04 0.59 -7.65
N ASN A 18 -0.12 0.81 -7.02
CA ASN A 18 -0.22 1.15 -5.60
C ASN A 18 -0.57 -0.08 -4.77
N THR A 19 0.30 -0.46 -3.84
CA THR A 19 0.09 -1.60 -2.94
C THR A 19 0.13 -1.14 -1.49
N SER A 20 -0.98 -1.29 -0.76
CA SER A 20 -1.07 -0.94 0.66
C SER A 20 -1.26 -2.19 1.53
N PHE A 21 -0.47 -2.32 2.59
CA PHE A 21 -0.61 -3.35 3.62
C PHE A 21 -0.79 -2.68 4.98
N GLY A 22 -1.86 -3.04 5.70
CA GLY A 22 -2.15 -2.52 7.03
C GLY A 22 -2.40 -3.63 8.04
N LEU A 23 -1.89 -3.44 9.26
CA LEU A 23 -2.16 -4.30 10.42
C LEU A 23 -2.61 -3.41 11.58
N SER A 24 -3.75 -3.75 12.18
CA SER A 24 -4.28 -3.09 13.38
C SER A 24 -4.32 -4.07 14.55
N PHE A 25 -3.84 -3.61 15.70
CA PHE A 25 -3.77 -4.36 16.95
C PHE A 25 -4.61 -3.65 18.01
N PRO A 26 -5.73 -4.25 18.47
CA PRO A 26 -6.41 -3.76 19.65
C PRO A 26 -5.49 -4.02 20.86
N LEU A 27 -5.17 -2.95 21.60
CA LEU A 27 -4.36 -3.03 22.82
C LEU A 27 -5.27 -3.00 24.04
N LEU A 28 -4.67 -3.20 25.22
CA LEU A 28 -5.37 -3.12 26.50
C LEU A 28 -5.70 -1.66 26.85
N LEU A 29 -6.64 -1.46 27.79
CA LEU A 29 -6.97 -0.15 28.39
C LEU A 29 -7.49 0.91 27.39
N GLY A 30 -8.13 0.50 26.30
CA GLY A 30 -8.71 1.42 25.33
C GLY A 30 -7.69 1.99 24.33
N PHE A 31 -6.51 1.39 24.21
CA PHE A 31 -5.51 1.76 23.21
C PHE A 31 -5.66 0.89 21.95
N GLU A 32 -5.28 1.45 20.81
CA GLU A 32 -5.19 0.74 19.53
C GLU A 32 -3.90 1.16 18.83
N ALA A 33 -3.15 0.20 18.30
CA ALA A 33 -2.00 0.48 17.45
C ALA A 33 -2.26 -0.02 16.04
N ALA A 34 -1.81 0.71 15.03
CA ALA A 34 -1.84 0.24 13.65
C ALA A 34 -0.53 0.59 12.94
N ALA A 35 -0.10 -0.30 12.06
CA ALA A 35 1.02 -0.10 11.16
C ALA A 35 0.53 -0.27 9.73
N GLU A 36 0.91 0.64 8.85
CA GLU A 36 0.56 0.62 7.44
C GLU A 36 1.82 0.86 6.61
N ILE A 37 1.95 0.10 5.53
CA ILE A 37 3.03 0.18 4.56
C ILE A 37 2.37 0.42 3.22
N LEU A 38 2.82 1.45 2.51
CA LEU A 38 2.37 1.80 1.18
C LEU A 38 3.57 1.74 0.24
N LEU A 39 3.45 0.92 -0.79
CA LEU A 39 4.45 0.72 -1.83
C LEU A 39 3.86 1.25 -3.14
N GLU A 40 4.45 2.31 -3.66
CA GLU A 40 4.10 2.88 -4.96
C GLU A 40 5.18 2.49 -5.96
N TYR A 41 4.79 1.77 -7.01
CA TYR A 41 5.68 1.37 -8.10
C TYR A 41 5.28 2.10 -9.37
N ASP A 42 6.19 2.93 -9.89
CA ASP A 42 6.00 3.68 -11.13
C ASP A 42 6.83 3.06 -12.26
N SER A 43 6.15 2.41 -13.21
CA SER A 43 6.80 1.81 -14.39
C SER A 43 7.22 2.84 -15.46
N GLY A 44 6.81 4.10 -15.33
CA GLY A 44 7.06 5.20 -16.25
C GLY A 44 8.32 6.01 -15.94
N ALA A 45 8.90 5.84 -14.76
CA ALA A 45 10.12 6.53 -14.36
C ALA A 45 11.29 6.20 -15.32
N VAL A 46 12.04 7.23 -15.72
CA VAL A 46 13.22 7.17 -16.61
C VAL A 46 14.31 6.23 -16.07
N GLU A 47 15.06 5.57 -16.96
CA GLU A 47 16.21 4.73 -16.57
C GLU A 47 17.19 5.53 -15.69
N GLY A 48 17.30 5.15 -14.41
CA GLY A 48 18.22 5.77 -13.45
C GLY A 48 17.56 6.49 -12.27
N VAL A 49 16.23 6.59 -12.23
CA VAL A 49 15.48 7.11 -11.07
C VAL A 49 14.92 5.94 -10.25
N GLU A 50 14.91 6.10 -8.93
CA GLU A 50 14.34 5.13 -7.98
C GLU A 50 12.85 4.97 -8.31
N ARG A 51 12.43 3.76 -8.75
CA ARG A 51 11.09 3.49 -9.29
C ARG A 51 10.06 3.09 -8.23
N MET A 52 10.46 3.09 -6.96
CA MET A 52 9.69 2.53 -5.87
C MET A 52 9.74 3.49 -4.68
N ASP A 53 8.59 4.06 -4.35
CA ASP A 53 8.41 4.89 -3.17
C ASP A 53 7.78 4.03 -2.06
N GLU A 54 8.51 3.91 -0.94
CA GLU A 54 8.06 3.15 0.24
C GLU A 54 7.68 4.11 1.36
N THR A 55 6.38 4.13 1.70
CA THR A 55 5.86 4.93 2.82
C THR A 55 5.47 4.03 3.99
N TYR A 56 5.97 4.35 5.17
CA TYR A 56 5.67 3.66 6.42
C TYR A 56 4.88 4.58 7.34
N ALA A 57 3.70 4.15 7.78
CA ALA A 57 2.86 4.88 8.70
C ALA A 57 2.59 4.05 9.97
N LEU A 58 2.82 4.66 11.13
CA LEU A 58 2.49 4.09 12.43
C LEU A 58 1.42 4.98 13.08
N ARG A 59 0.34 4.36 13.57
CA ARG A 59 -0.77 5.04 14.23
C ARG A 59 -0.94 4.45 15.63
N LEU A 60 -1.16 5.32 16.61
CA LEU A 60 -1.52 4.95 17.97
C LEU A 60 -2.75 5.77 18.37
N GLY A 61 -3.83 5.07 18.67
CA GLY A 61 -5.10 5.62 19.11
C GLY A 61 -5.37 5.32 20.57
N TYR A 62 -6.19 6.17 21.19
CA TYR A 62 -6.76 5.99 22.51
C TYR A 62 -8.22 6.44 22.48
N TYR A 63 -9.11 5.63 23.05
CA TYR A 63 -10.52 5.96 23.21
C TYR A 63 -10.92 5.87 24.69
N TRP A 64 -11.68 6.87 25.17
CA TRP A 64 -12.20 6.98 26.55
C TRP A 64 -13.73 7.02 26.58
#